data_AF-A0A534Q525-F1
#
_entry.id   AF-A0A534Q525-F1
#
_cell.length_a   1.000
_cell.length_b   1.000
_cell.length_c   1.000
_cell.angle_alpha   90.00
_cell.angle_beta   90.00
_cell.angle_gamma   90.00
#
_symmetry.space_group_name_H-M   'P 1'
#
loop_
_entity.id
_entity.type
_entity.pdbx_description
1 polymer ?
#
loop_
_entity_poly.entity_id
_entity_poly.type
_entity_poly.pdbx_seq_one_letter_code
_entity_poly.pdbx_strand_id
1 'polypeptide(L)'
;MSAHVLAADPALTDILTRRCQQLWPQFAAATWLGSVAAVPEGDRVEDERQRAIQLQIWWFTGKGALAERHAKGRRYLAVPDAARFHQAASELLVLVDEIGRLGDTARAADLLERHASRVDTQWRDEVIDRLRAAGLPRRVAVIPPQIRGVVAEGKIVDAEAVPVDDLDAEILRTWASL
;
A
#
# COMPACT_ATOMS: atom_id res chain seq x y z
N MET A 1 0.25 4.31 8.64
CA MET A 1 1.10 4.74 9.78
C MET A 1 0.91 3.92 11.05
N SER A 2 -0.28 3.80 11.64
CA SER A 2 -0.48 3.02 12.87
C SER A 2 0.01 1.57 12.75
N ALA A 3 -0.15 0.95 11.58
CA ALA A 3 0.40 -0.38 11.29
C ALA A 3 1.94 -0.45 11.48
N HIS A 4 2.70 0.61 11.19
CA HIS A 4 4.16 0.61 11.37
C HIS A 4 4.58 0.70 12.83
N VAL A 5 3.73 1.28 13.69
CA VAL A 5 3.94 1.32 15.15
C VAL A 5 3.54 -0.03 15.75
N LEU A 6 2.34 -0.52 15.42
CA LEU A 6 1.83 -1.81 15.92
C LEU A 6 2.69 -3.00 15.50
N ALA A 7 3.30 -2.97 14.32
CA ALA A 7 4.19 -4.05 13.87
C ALA A 7 5.42 -4.26 14.77
N ALA A 8 5.78 -3.30 15.63
CA ALA A 8 6.83 -3.45 16.62
C ALA A 8 6.32 -3.80 18.02
N ASP A 9 5.01 -3.87 18.22
CA ASP A 9 4.41 -4.04 19.54
C ASP A 9 4.70 -5.46 20.09
N PRO A 10 5.45 -5.58 21.20
CA PRO A 10 5.74 -6.88 21.80
C PRO A 10 4.47 -7.58 22.33
N ALA A 11 3.38 -6.85 22.60
CA ALA A 11 2.11 -7.46 23.01
C ALA A 11 1.41 -8.22 21.87
N LEU A 12 1.81 -7.99 20.61
CA LEU A 12 1.20 -8.64 19.45
C LEU A 12 1.93 -9.92 19.02
N THR A 13 2.85 -10.48 19.82
CA THR A 13 3.64 -11.66 19.41
C THR A 13 2.82 -12.92 19.16
N ASP A 14 1.63 -13.01 19.76
CA ASP A 14 0.71 -14.13 19.55
C ASP A 14 -0.01 -14.07 18.19
N ILE A 15 -0.01 -12.89 17.55
CA ILE A 15 -0.62 -12.64 16.23
C ILE A 15 0.47 -12.46 15.16
N LEU A 16 1.52 -11.71 15.49
CA LEU A 16 2.66 -11.41 14.65
C LEU A 16 3.90 -12.09 15.19
N THR A 17 4.38 -13.12 14.47
CA THR A 17 5.64 -13.75 14.85
C THR A 17 6.78 -12.73 14.90
N ARG A 18 7.78 -12.98 15.76
CA ARG A 18 8.98 -12.12 15.86
C ARG A 18 9.66 -11.88 14.50
N ARG A 19 9.63 -12.88 13.60
CA ARG A 19 10.17 -12.76 12.24
C ARG A 19 9.37 -11.77 11.40
N CYS A 20 8.05 -11.75 11.51
CA CYS A 20 7.20 -10.77 10.83
C CYS A 20 7.54 -9.34 11.30
N GLN A 21 7.67 -9.14 12.61
CA GLN A 21 8.02 -7.84 13.18
C GLN A 21 9.38 -7.34 12.68
N GLN A 22 10.38 -8.23 12.59
CA GLN A 22 11.71 -7.91 12.07
C GLN A 22 11.72 -7.56 10.56
N LEU A 23 10.91 -8.26 9.76
CA LEU A 23 10.86 -8.05 8.31
C LEU A 23 9.97 -6.87 7.90
N TRP A 24 9.05 -6.46 8.78
CA TRP A 24 8.05 -5.44 8.47
C TRP A 24 8.61 -4.15 7.88
N PRO A 25 9.67 -3.52 8.43
CA PRO A 25 10.21 -2.28 7.85
C PRO A 25 10.68 -2.45 6.40
N GLN A 26 11.33 -3.58 6.08
CA GLN A 26 11.78 -3.85 4.71
C GLN A 26 10.61 -4.19 3.78
N PHE A 27 9.61 -4.91 4.28
CA PHE A 27 8.38 -5.16 3.54
C PHE A 27 7.65 -3.85 3.19
N ALA A 28 7.55 -2.91 4.14
CA ALA A 28 6.96 -1.60 3.92
C ALA A 28 7.73 -0.82 2.85
N ALA A 29 9.07 -0.73 2.97
CA ALA A 29 9.92 -0.03 2.01
C ALA A 29 9.82 -0.61 0.59
N ALA A 30 9.80 -1.94 0.44
CA ALA A 30 9.62 -2.59 -0.85
C ALA A 30 8.24 -2.31 -1.45
N THR A 31 7.19 -2.31 -0.62
CA THR A 31 5.82 -2.00 -1.05
C THR A 31 5.68 -0.55 -1.49
N TRP A 32 6.29 0.39 -0.76
CA TRP A 32 6.33 1.81 -1.12
C TRP A 32 7.05 2.06 -2.45
N LEU A 33 8.18 1.38 -2.69
CA LEU A 33 8.84 1.46 -4.00
C LEU A 33 7.96 0.88 -5.11
N GLY A 34 7.26 -0.23 -4.88
CA GLY A 34 6.35 -0.78 -5.88
C GLY A 34 5.18 0.14 -6.18
N SER A 35 4.71 0.91 -5.20
CA SER A 35 3.49 1.70 -5.30
C SER A 35 3.58 2.87 -6.28
N VAL A 36 4.78 3.38 -6.57
CA VAL A 36 4.94 4.51 -7.51
C VAL A 36 4.46 4.18 -8.93
N ALA A 37 4.42 2.90 -9.31
CA ALA A 37 3.88 2.46 -10.60
C ALA A 37 2.36 2.69 -10.74
N ALA A 38 1.66 3.03 -9.64
CA ALA A 38 0.25 3.40 -9.67
C ALA A 38 -0.02 4.79 -10.28
N VAL A 39 1.01 5.63 -10.42
CA VAL A 39 0.98 6.94 -11.08
C VAL A 39 1.67 6.80 -12.43
N PRO A 40 1.00 6.35 -13.50
CA PRO A 40 1.68 5.90 -14.72
C PRO A 40 2.25 7.04 -15.58
N GLU A 41 1.74 8.25 -15.42
CA GLU A 41 2.08 9.41 -16.25
C GLU A 41 2.12 10.68 -15.38
N GLY A 42 2.99 11.62 -15.74
CA GLY A 42 3.19 12.83 -14.95
C GLY A 42 3.74 12.55 -13.55
N ASP A 43 4.03 13.59 -12.79
CA ASP A 43 4.56 13.45 -11.42
C ASP A 43 3.50 13.69 -10.35
N ARG A 44 2.37 14.32 -10.69
CA ARG A 44 1.31 14.68 -9.75
C ARG A 44 0.62 13.45 -9.15
N VAL A 45 0.42 13.49 -7.84
CA VAL A 45 -0.26 12.44 -7.07
C VAL A 45 -1.59 12.95 -6.54
N GLU A 46 -2.68 12.44 -7.12
CA GLU A 46 -4.04 12.76 -6.69
C GLU A 46 -4.61 11.72 -5.72
N ASP A 47 -4.23 10.45 -5.87
CA ASP A 47 -4.70 9.36 -5.01
C ASP A 47 -4.21 9.53 -3.56
N GLU A 48 -5.14 9.60 -2.61
CA GLU A 48 -4.84 9.88 -1.20
C GLU A 48 -3.93 8.82 -0.57
N ARG A 49 -4.10 7.54 -0.95
CA ARG A 49 -3.24 6.46 -0.46
C ARG A 49 -1.81 6.64 -0.96
N GLN A 50 -1.61 6.99 -2.24
CA GLN A 50 -0.29 7.31 -2.76
C GLN A 50 0.30 8.55 -2.09
N ARG A 51 -0.49 9.61 -1.85
CA ARG A 51 -0.01 10.80 -1.11
C ARG A 51 0.47 10.42 0.29
N ALA A 52 -0.28 9.58 1.01
CA ALA A 52 0.15 9.08 2.32
C ALA A 52 1.46 8.27 2.25
N ILE A 53 1.69 7.50 1.17
CA ILE A 53 2.96 6.80 0.96
C ILE A 53 4.10 7.78 0.66
N GLN A 54 3.89 8.77 -0.20
CA GLN A 54 4.91 9.79 -0.51
C GLN A 54 5.32 10.58 0.74
N LEU A 55 4.35 10.95 1.58
CA LEU A 55 4.61 11.60 2.87
C LEU A 55 5.51 10.73 3.77
N GLN A 56 5.25 9.42 3.82
CA GLN A 56 6.05 8.48 4.61
C GLN A 56 7.45 8.30 4.03
N ILE A 57 7.60 8.16 2.71
CA ILE A 57 8.91 8.09 2.06
C ILE A 57 9.74 9.34 2.41
N TRP A 58 9.18 10.53 2.20
CA TRP A 58 9.86 11.79 2.51
C TRP A 58 10.25 11.88 3.99
N TRP A 59 9.29 11.65 4.91
CA TRP A 59 9.54 11.76 6.35
C TRP A 59 10.60 10.78 6.82
N PHE A 60 10.50 9.51 6.42
CA PHE A 60 11.40 8.46 6.87
C PHE A 60 12.80 8.64 6.28
N THR A 61 12.92 9.13 5.04
CA THR A 61 14.20 9.53 4.47
C THR A 61 14.81 10.70 5.24
N GLY A 62 14.02 11.74 5.55
CA GLY A 62 14.46 12.89 6.35
C GLY A 62 14.93 12.52 7.76
N LYS A 63 14.36 11.45 8.35
CA LYS A 63 14.77 10.90 9.65
C LYS A 63 15.91 9.89 9.57
N GLY A 64 16.44 9.60 8.37
CA GLY A 64 17.46 8.56 8.16
C GLY A 64 16.98 7.14 8.48
N ALA A 65 15.66 6.94 8.53
CA ALA A 65 15.01 5.64 8.71
C ALA A 65 14.84 4.88 7.38
N LEU A 66 14.89 5.60 6.27
CA LEU A 66 14.81 5.06 4.92
C LEU A 66 15.99 5.58 4.10
N ALA A 67 16.60 4.71 3.31
CA ALA A 67 17.71 5.05 2.44
C ALA A 67 17.51 4.45 1.04
N GLU A 68 17.83 5.24 0.02
CA GLU A 68 17.99 4.71 -1.32
C GLU A 68 19.30 3.91 -1.42
N ARG A 69 19.22 2.76 -2.10
CA ARG A 69 20.35 1.89 -2.39
C ARG A 69 20.35 1.53 -3.86
N HIS A 70 21.54 1.41 -4.43
CA HIS A 70 21.75 1.03 -5.82
C HIS A 70 22.43 -0.33 -5.84
N ALA A 71 21.85 -1.30 -6.52
CA ALA A 71 22.43 -2.62 -6.68
C ALA A 71 22.14 -3.16 -8.07
N LYS A 72 23.18 -3.64 -8.78
CA LYS A 72 23.06 -4.19 -10.14
C LYS A 72 22.32 -3.25 -11.11
N GLY A 73 22.57 -1.94 -11.01
CA GLY A 73 21.93 -0.91 -11.85
C GLY A 73 20.46 -0.64 -11.54
N ARG A 74 19.93 -1.08 -10.39
CA ARG A 74 18.54 -0.85 -9.96
C ARG A 74 18.50 -0.08 -8.65
N ARG A 75 17.49 0.79 -8.52
CA ARG A 75 17.20 1.53 -7.28
C ARG A 75 16.32 0.67 -6.36
N TYR A 76 16.63 0.74 -5.08
CA TYR A 76 15.93 0.07 -3.98
C TYR A 76 15.72 1.04 -2.83
N LEU A 77 14.59 0.89 -2.15
CA LEU A 77 14.36 1.47 -0.85
C LEU A 77 14.77 0.47 0.22
N ALA A 78 15.65 0.89 1.13
CA ALA A 78 16.15 0.06 2.21
C ALA A 78 15.92 0.73 3.56
N VAL A 79 15.59 -0.07 4.57
CA VAL A 79 15.57 0.33 5.97
C VAL A 79 16.87 -0.12 6.64
N PRO A 80 17.85 0.78 6.90
CA PRO A 80 19.11 0.38 7.50
C PRO A 80 19.00 0.07 9.00
N ASP A 81 18.00 0.66 9.68
CA ASP A 81 17.80 0.54 11.12
C ASP A 81 16.29 0.47 11.42
N ALA A 82 15.84 -0.70 11.88
CA ALA A 82 14.45 -0.94 12.22
C ALA A 82 13.98 -0.09 13.42
N ALA A 83 14.85 0.17 14.40
CA ALA A 83 14.48 0.99 15.55
C ALA A 83 14.21 2.43 15.11
N ARG A 84 15.05 2.99 14.23
CA ARG A 84 14.80 4.32 13.62
C ARG A 84 13.54 4.35 12.78
N PHE A 85 13.23 3.27 12.05
CA PHE A 85 11.98 3.15 11.31
C PHE A 85 10.76 3.26 12.22
N HIS A 86 10.74 2.51 13.32
CA HIS A 86 9.62 2.56 14.27
C HIS A 86 9.55 3.91 15.00
N GLN A 87 10.70 4.50 15.34
CA GLN A 87 10.73 5.86 15.91
C GLN A 87 10.14 6.89 14.94
N ALA A 88 10.59 6.90 13.69
CA ALA A 88 10.08 7.81 12.66
C ALA A 88 8.57 7.62 12.43
N ALA A 89 8.08 6.37 12.47
CA ALA A 89 6.66 6.06 12.39
C ALA A 89 5.86 6.64 13.55
N SER A 90 6.34 6.49 14.79
CA SER A 90 5.70 7.03 15.99
C SER A 90 5.66 8.56 15.96
N GLU A 91 6.77 9.21 15.60
CA GLU A 91 6.82 10.67 15.49
C GLU A 91 5.85 11.20 14.42
N LEU A 92 5.78 10.56 13.26
CA LEU A 92 4.82 10.95 12.21
C LEU A 92 3.39 10.74 12.68
N LEU A 93 3.11 9.65 13.42
CA LEU A 93 1.78 9.35 13.95
C LEU A 93 1.31 10.44 14.90
N VAL A 94 2.17 10.88 15.82
CA VAL A 94 1.87 11.99 16.72
C VAL A 94 1.60 13.28 15.93
N LEU A 95 2.41 13.59 14.91
CA LEU A 95 2.22 14.78 14.08
C LEU A 95 0.85 14.77 13.37
N VAL A 96 0.50 13.66 12.72
CA VAL A 96 -0.76 13.56 11.96
C VAL A 96 -1.97 13.52 12.90
N ASP A 97 -1.86 12.84 14.05
CA ASP A 97 -2.89 12.84 15.08
C ASP A 97 -3.13 14.23 15.66
N GLU A 98 -2.06 14.98 15.97
CA GLU A 98 -2.14 16.36 16.44
C GLU A 98 -2.86 17.26 15.44
N ILE A 99 -2.47 17.21 14.16
CA ILE A 99 -3.13 17.96 13.08
C ILE A 99 -4.62 17.60 13.00
N GLY A 100 -4.93 16.30 13.05
CA GLY A 100 -6.31 15.79 13.01
C GLY A 100 -7.15 16.27 14.20
N ARG A 101 -6.61 16.16 15.42
CA ARG A 101 -7.29 16.58 16.65
C ARG A 101 -7.54 18.09 16.70
N LEU A 102 -6.64 18.89 16.14
CA LEU A 102 -6.78 20.35 16.05
C LEU A 102 -7.68 20.79 14.89
N GLY A 103 -8.00 19.91 13.94
CA GLY A 103 -8.74 20.26 12.74
C GLY A 103 -7.97 21.23 11.81
N ASP A 104 -6.64 21.23 11.86
CA ASP A 104 -5.79 22.19 11.14
C ASP A 104 -5.63 21.79 9.66
N THR A 105 -6.67 22.06 8.89
CA THR A 105 -6.75 21.75 7.45
C THR A 105 -5.69 22.50 6.63
N ALA A 106 -5.28 23.69 7.04
CA ALA A 106 -4.25 24.47 6.37
C ALA A 106 -2.88 23.80 6.50
N ARG A 107 -2.50 23.40 7.73
CA ARG A 107 -1.26 22.65 7.98
C ARG A 107 -1.26 21.28 7.31
N ALA A 108 -2.41 20.60 7.28
CA ALA A 108 -2.55 19.33 6.56
C ALA A 108 -2.32 19.50 5.05
N ALA A 109 -2.98 20.49 4.43
CA ALA A 109 -2.86 20.76 3.00
C ALA A 109 -1.42 21.14 2.63
N ASP A 110 -0.81 22.01 3.43
CA ASP A 110 0.57 22.45 3.24
C ASP A 110 1.59 21.30 3.36
N LEU A 111 1.46 20.45 4.38
CA LEU A 111 2.29 19.27 4.56
C LEU A 111 2.21 18.34 3.33
N LEU A 112 0.99 18.08 2.86
CA LEU A 112 0.78 17.19 1.72
C LEU A 112 1.22 17.82 0.39
N GLU A 113 1.00 19.12 0.19
CA GLU A 113 1.40 19.77 -1.07
C GLU A 113 2.92 19.83 -1.20
N ARG A 114 3.65 20.08 -0.11
CA ARG A 114 5.12 20.12 -0.13
C ARG A 114 5.78 18.76 -0.29
N HIS A 115 5.18 17.70 0.29
CA HIS A 115 5.90 16.44 0.51
C HIS A 115 5.20 15.20 -0.03
N ALA A 116 3.96 15.32 -0.50
CA ALA A 116 3.15 14.20 -0.91
C ALA A 116 2.44 14.39 -2.26
N SER A 117 2.60 15.55 -2.91
CA SER A 117 1.90 15.89 -4.15
C SER A 117 2.61 15.37 -5.41
N ARG A 118 3.86 14.92 -5.30
CA ARG A 118 4.67 14.47 -6.44
C ARG A 118 5.40 13.16 -6.14
N VAL A 119 5.53 12.30 -7.15
CA VAL A 119 6.42 11.12 -7.12
C VAL A 119 7.77 11.41 -7.75
N ASP A 120 8.82 10.68 -7.33
CA ASP A 120 10.06 10.57 -8.10
C ASP A 120 9.77 9.82 -9.42
N THR A 121 9.83 10.54 -10.53
CA THR A 121 9.54 10.00 -11.86
C THR A 121 10.56 8.97 -12.32
N GLN A 122 11.81 9.07 -11.87
CA GLN A 122 12.85 8.09 -12.20
C GLN A 122 12.60 6.76 -11.47
N TRP A 123 12.16 6.80 -10.20
CA TRP A 123 11.71 5.57 -9.52
C TRP A 123 10.51 4.96 -10.23
N ARG A 124 9.51 5.78 -10.57
CA ARG A 124 8.32 5.30 -11.29
C ARG A 124 8.70 4.60 -12.58
N ASP A 125 9.47 5.26 -13.43
CA ASP A 125 9.82 4.74 -14.76
C ASP A 125 10.63 3.44 -14.65
N GLU A 126 11.61 3.39 -13.75
CA GLU A 126 12.38 2.17 -13.49
C GLU A 126 11.47 1.02 -13.01
N VAL A 127 10.56 1.28 -12.08
CA VAL A 127 9.64 0.24 -11.55
C VAL A 127 8.67 -0.23 -12.63
N ILE A 128 8.13 0.66 -13.45
CA ILE A 128 7.26 0.31 -14.58
C ILE A 128 8.00 -0.58 -15.57
N ASP A 129 9.25 -0.24 -15.92
CA ASP A 129 10.06 -1.04 -16.84
C ASP A 129 10.39 -2.42 -16.26
N ARG A 130 10.66 -2.50 -14.96
CA ARG A 130 10.87 -3.78 -14.26
C ARG A 130 9.63 -4.66 -14.27
N LEU A 131 8.45 -4.09 -14.04
CA LEU A 131 7.18 -4.82 -14.13
C LEU A 131 6.93 -5.32 -15.56
N ARG A 132 7.15 -4.46 -16.56
CA ARG A 132 7.00 -4.81 -17.98
C ARG A 132 7.95 -5.94 -18.38
N ALA A 133 9.23 -5.85 -18.02
CA ALA A 133 10.23 -6.88 -18.32
C ALA A 133 9.93 -8.22 -17.63
N ALA A 134 9.24 -8.20 -16.49
CA ALA A 134 8.79 -9.40 -15.78
C ALA A 134 7.44 -9.94 -16.28
N GLY A 135 6.78 -9.27 -17.24
CA GLY A 135 5.43 -9.64 -17.69
C GLY A 135 4.35 -9.48 -16.62
N LEU A 136 4.58 -8.64 -15.61
CA LEU A 136 3.66 -8.43 -14.49
C LEU A 136 2.73 -7.24 -14.77
N PRO A 137 1.41 -7.38 -14.51
CA PRO A 137 0.48 -6.27 -14.65
C PRO A 137 0.68 -5.25 -13.52
N ARG A 138 0.39 -3.98 -13.81
CA ARG A 138 0.44 -2.88 -12.81
C ARG A 138 -0.76 -2.86 -11.86
N ARG A 139 -1.87 -3.46 -12.28
CA ARG A 139 -3.13 -3.53 -11.53
C ARG A 139 -3.67 -4.94 -11.62
N VAL A 140 -4.25 -5.40 -10.52
CA VAL A 140 -4.90 -6.70 -10.42
C VAL A 140 -6.36 -6.44 -10.08
N ALA A 141 -7.27 -7.01 -10.86
CA ALA A 141 -8.67 -7.12 -10.51
C ALA A 141 -8.92 -8.54 -10.00
N VAL A 142 -9.76 -8.67 -8.98
CA VAL A 142 -10.17 -9.97 -8.43
C VAL A 142 -11.67 -10.07 -8.60
N ILE A 143 -12.13 -11.16 -9.19
CA ILE A 143 -13.54 -11.46 -9.37
C ILE A 143 -13.97 -12.37 -8.21
N PRO A 144 -15.01 -12.02 -7.43
CA PRO A 144 -15.52 -12.92 -6.42
C PRO A 144 -16.17 -14.16 -7.07
N PRO A 145 -16.18 -15.31 -6.39
CA PRO A 145 -16.96 -16.44 -6.85
C PRO A 145 -18.46 -16.11 -6.84
N GLN A 146 -19.24 -16.78 -7.69
CA GLN A 146 -20.70 -16.73 -7.64
C GLN A 146 -21.21 -17.57 -6.48
N ILE A 147 -22.12 -17.01 -5.68
CA ILE A 147 -22.80 -17.78 -4.63
C ILE A 147 -24.11 -18.32 -5.19
N ARG A 148 -24.26 -19.65 -5.23
CA ARG A 148 -25.48 -20.33 -5.69
C ARG A 148 -26.15 -21.08 -4.55
N GLY A 149 -27.45 -20.87 -4.39
CA GLY A 149 -28.23 -21.61 -3.39
C GLY A 149 -28.41 -23.08 -3.80
N VAL A 150 -28.14 -24.00 -2.88
CA VAL A 150 -28.45 -25.41 -3.02
C VAL A 150 -29.89 -25.63 -2.56
N VAL A 151 -30.74 -26.18 -3.43
CA VAL A 151 -32.18 -26.34 -3.18
C VAL A 151 -32.52 -27.80 -2.93
N ALA A 152 -33.18 -28.09 -1.80
CA ALA A 152 -33.78 -29.38 -1.48
C ALA A 152 -35.24 -29.17 -1.09
N GLU A 153 -36.15 -29.98 -1.64
CA GLU A 153 -37.60 -29.88 -1.38
C GLU A 153 -38.17 -28.47 -1.58
N GLY A 154 -37.66 -27.74 -2.57
CA GLY A 154 -38.09 -26.36 -2.87
C GLY A 154 -37.61 -25.30 -1.88
N LYS A 155 -36.73 -25.65 -0.93
CA LYS A 155 -36.12 -24.73 0.04
C LYS A 155 -34.61 -24.63 -0.19
N ILE A 156 -34.04 -23.44 -0.03
CA ILE A 156 -32.59 -23.27 0.00
C ILE A 156 -32.08 -23.87 1.32
N VAL A 157 -31.19 -24.85 1.23
CA VAL A 157 -30.64 -25.58 2.39
C VAL A 157 -29.14 -25.37 2.59
N ASP A 158 -28.45 -24.89 1.55
CA ASP A 158 -27.02 -24.58 1.58
C ASP A 158 -26.66 -23.53 0.51
N ALA A 159 -25.40 -23.10 0.46
CA ALA A 159 -24.87 -22.23 -0.59
C ALA A 159 -23.48 -22.71 -1.05
N GLU A 160 -23.29 -22.75 -2.37
CA GLU A 160 -22.03 -23.12 -2.99
C GLU A 160 -21.34 -21.90 -3.61
N ALA A 161 -20.02 -21.80 -3.41
CA ALA A 161 -19.18 -20.83 -4.10
C ALA A 161 -18.65 -21.41 -5.42
N VAL A 162 -19.14 -20.90 -6.54
CA VAL A 162 -18.77 -21.33 -7.89
C VAL A 162 -17.71 -20.38 -8.45
N PRO A 163 -16.54 -20.88 -8.87
CA PRO A 163 -15.51 -20.06 -9.50
C PRO A 163 -16.02 -19.32 -10.74
N VAL A 164 -15.45 -18.14 -10.97
CA VAL A 164 -15.68 -17.36 -12.19
C VAL A 164 -14.38 -17.32 -12.98
N ASP A 165 -14.42 -17.77 -14.22
CA ASP A 165 -13.27 -17.91 -15.11
C ASP A 165 -13.22 -16.86 -16.23
N ASP A 166 -14.31 -16.09 -16.40
CA ASP A 166 -14.45 -15.04 -17.41
C ASP A 166 -14.86 -13.69 -16.80
N LEU A 167 -13.96 -12.71 -16.89
CA LEU A 167 -14.16 -11.34 -16.40
C LEU A 167 -15.26 -10.60 -17.14
N ASP A 168 -15.26 -10.68 -18.47
CA ASP A 168 -16.17 -9.90 -19.30
C ASP A 168 -17.60 -10.41 -19.10
N ALA A 169 -17.75 -11.73 -19.08
CA ALA A 169 -19.04 -12.36 -18.82
C ALA A 169 -19.58 -12.01 -17.43
N GLU A 170 -18.72 -11.89 -16.41
CA GLU A 170 -19.15 -11.53 -15.06
C GLU A 170 -19.53 -10.06 -14.91
N ILE A 171 -18.76 -9.16 -15.52
CA ILE A 171 -19.10 -7.73 -15.54
C ILE A 171 -20.48 -7.54 -16.20
N LEU A 172 -20.69 -8.16 -17.36
CA LEU A 172 -21.96 -8.07 -18.07
C LEU A 172 -23.13 -8.64 -17.26
N ARG A 173 -22.94 -9.79 -16.60
CA ARG A 173 -23.95 -10.37 -15.70
C ARG A 173 -24.30 -9.44 -14.54
N THR A 174 -23.28 -8.88 -13.89
CA THR A 174 -23.47 -7.96 -12.76
C THR A 174 -24.26 -6.74 -13.19
N TRP A 175 -23.91 -6.13 -14.33
CA TRP A 175 -24.63 -4.96 -14.85
C TRP A 175 -26.08 -5.26 -15.24
N ALA A 176 -26.36 -6.45 -15.78
CA ALA A 176 -27.73 -6.85 -16.10
C ALA A 176 -28.61 -7.06 -14.86
N SER A 177 -28.03 -7.15 -13.66
CA SER A 177 -28.73 -7.37 -12.40
C SER A 177 -28.96 -6.09 -11.57
N LEU A 178 -28.41 -4.95 -12.01
CA LEU A 178 -28.61 -3.61 -11.44
C LEU A 178 -29.82 -2.92 -12.06
#